data_AF-V5GI07-F1
#
_entry.id   AF-V5GI07-F1
#
_cell.length_a   1.000
_cell.length_b   1.000
_cell.length_c   1.000
_cell.angle_alpha   90.00
_cell.angle_beta   90.00
_cell.angle_gamma   90.00
#
_symmetry.space_group_name_H-M   'P 1'
#
loop_
_entity.id
_entity.type
_entity.pdbx_description
1 polymer ?
#
loop_
_entity_poly.entity_id
_entity_poly.type
_entity_poly.pdbx_seq_one_letter_code
_entity_poly.pdbx_strand_id
1 'polypeptide(L)'
;KYFEHAKYLALLKSQGSYKKMMPIPEYIMTDIKWWEKAICFSNSSLNQVKNYQIEIFSDASLQGWGAFCGGQRAHGLWNLTEKSYHINRLELLAAFFALKYF
;
A
#
# COMPACT_ATOMS: atom_id res chain seq x y z
N LYS A 1 -10.66 -4.65 0.37
CA LYS A 1 -11.54 -4.63 1.56
C LYS A 1 -12.15 -6.01 1.87
N TYR A 2 -12.62 -6.78 0.88
CA TYR A 2 -13.24 -8.10 1.11
C TYR A 2 -12.31 -9.18 1.67
N PHE A 3 -11.05 -9.24 1.22
CA PHE A 3 -10.03 -10.16 1.79
C PHE A 3 -9.82 -9.97 3.29
N GLU A 4 -9.58 -8.73 3.72
CA GLU A 4 -9.37 -8.40 5.13
C GLU A 4 -10.60 -8.72 5.97
N HIS A 5 -11.80 -8.46 5.45
CA HIS A 5 -13.04 -8.82 6.13
C HIS A 5 -13.18 -10.34 6.29
N ALA A 6 -12.96 -11.13 5.22
CA ALA A 6 -13.02 -12.59 5.26
C ALA A 6 -11.99 -13.18 6.26
N LYS A 7 -10.76 -12.66 6.23
CA LYS A 7 -9.67 -13.04 7.14
C LYS A 7 -10.03 -12.72 8.59
N TYR A 8 -10.55 -11.52 8.85
CA TYR A 8 -10.95 -11.09 10.20
C TYR A 8 -12.04 -12.01 10.78
N LEU A 9 -13.09 -12.31 10.01
CA LEU A 9 -14.15 -13.21 10.47
C LEU A 9 -13.64 -14.63 10.76
N ALA A 10 -12.74 -15.15 9.92
CA ALA A 10 -12.12 -16.44 10.15
C ALA A 10 -11.26 -16.45 11.42
N LEU A 11 -10.53 -15.36 11.66
CA LEU A 11 -9.68 -15.19 12.85
C LEU A 11 -10.51 -15.11 14.14
N LEU A 12 -11.66 -14.43 14.10
CA LEU A 12 -12.61 -14.44 15.22
C LEU A 12 -13.09 -15.85 15.55
N LYS A 13 -13.47 -16.64 14.53
CA LYS A 13 -13.88 -18.05 14.70
C LYS A 13 -12.73 -18.94 15.18
N SER A 14 -11.50 -18.59 14.86
CA SER A 14 -10.30 -19.36 15.21
C SER A 14 -9.74 -19.04 16.60
N GLN A 15 -10.35 -18.10 17.34
CA GLN A 15 -9.85 -17.53 18.61
C GLN A 15 -8.47 -16.87 18.44
N GLY A 16 -8.26 -16.15 17.34
CA GLY A 16 -6.99 -15.45 17.08
C GLY A 16 -5.86 -16.35 16.56
N SER A 17 -6.11 -17.65 16.34
CA SER A 17 -5.08 -18.56 15.83
C SER A 17 -4.92 -18.45 14.32
N TYR A 18 -3.78 -17.90 13.89
CA TYR A 18 -3.36 -17.84 12.48
C TYR A 18 -2.97 -19.20 11.90
N LYS A 19 -2.78 -20.24 12.74
CA LYS A 19 -2.45 -21.61 12.28
C LYS A 19 -3.66 -22.42 11.82
N LYS A 20 -4.88 -21.95 12.10
CA LYS A 20 -6.11 -22.68 11.74
C LYS A 20 -6.49 -22.37 10.29
N MET A 21 -6.96 -23.38 9.58
CA MET A 21 -7.45 -23.22 8.21
C MET A 21 -8.75 -22.40 8.19
N MET A 22 -8.93 -21.62 7.13
CA MET A 22 -10.17 -20.91 6.85
C MET A 22 -10.77 -21.38 5.52
N PRO A 23 -12.10 -21.58 5.44
CA PRO A 23 -12.75 -21.75 4.15
C PRO A 23 -12.66 -20.44 3.37
N ILE A 24 -12.37 -20.53 2.07
CA ILE A 24 -12.36 -19.37 1.16
C ILE A 24 -13.81 -19.10 0.74
N PRO A 25 -14.40 -17.95 1.10
CA PRO A 25 -15.76 -17.64 0.67
C PRO A 25 -15.84 -17.44 -0.84
N GLU A 26 -16.95 -17.84 -1.44
CA GLU A 26 -17.16 -17.73 -2.88
C GLU A 26 -17.06 -16.29 -3.39
N TYR A 27 -17.53 -15.32 -2.60
CA TYR A 27 -17.50 -13.89 -2.97
C TYR A 27 -16.09 -13.30 -3.13
N ILE A 28 -15.03 -13.92 -2.55
CA ILE A 28 -13.64 -13.48 -2.79
C ILE A 28 -12.93 -14.32 -3.87
N MET A 29 -13.55 -15.40 -4.36
CA MET A 29 -12.93 -16.31 -5.31
C MET A 29 -12.62 -15.61 -6.64
N THR A 30 -13.48 -14.69 -7.07
CA THR A 30 -13.25 -13.87 -8.27
C THR A 30 -11.97 -13.04 -8.15
N ASP A 31 -11.76 -12.38 -7.01
CA ASP A 31 -10.56 -11.59 -6.76
C ASP A 31 -9.31 -12.49 -6.67
N ILE A 32 -9.41 -13.67 -6.06
CA ILE A 32 -8.30 -14.64 -5.99
C ILE A 32 -7.88 -15.07 -7.39
N LYS A 33 -8.84 -15.47 -8.23
CA LYS A 33 -8.58 -15.88 -9.62
C LYS A 33 -7.99 -14.74 -10.44
N TRP A 34 -8.41 -13.50 -10.17
CA TRP A 34 -7.81 -12.32 -10.79
C TRP A 34 -6.33 -12.20 -10.40
N TRP A 35 -6.02 -12.27 -9.10
CA TRP A 35 -4.65 -12.17 -8.60
C TRP A 35 -3.76 -13.30 -9.14
N GLU A 36 -4.25 -14.54 -9.14
CA GLU A 36 -3.53 -15.71 -9.69
C GLU A 36 -3.09 -15.47 -11.13
N LYS A 37 -4.00 -14.94 -11.97
CA LYS A 37 -3.67 -14.58 -13.36
C LYS A 37 -2.72 -13.39 -13.42
N ALA A 38 -3.01 -12.33 -12.66
CA ALA A 38 -2.25 -11.08 -12.70
C ALA A 38 -0.79 -11.27 -12.26
N ILE A 39 -0.53 -12.12 -11.26
CA ILE A 39 0.81 -12.39 -10.75
C ILE A 39 1.71 -12.98 -11.84
N CYS A 40 1.21 -13.96 -12.61
CA CYS A 40 1.97 -14.59 -13.69
C CYS A 40 2.40 -13.62 -14.79
N PHE A 41 1.63 -12.56 -15.02
CA PHE A 41 1.92 -11.52 -16.02
C PHE A 41 2.50 -10.24 -15.41
N SER A 42 2.71 -10.21 -14.10
CA SER A 42 3.27 -9.05 -13.44
C SER A 42 4.77 -8.98 -13.71
N ASN A 43 5.19 -8.03 -14.55
CA ASN A 43 6.60 -7.71 -14.69
C ASN A 43 7.06 -6.96 -13.43
N SER A 44 7.70 -7.68 -12.51
CA SER A 44 8.37 -7.07 -11.34
C SER A 44 9.70 -6.44 -11.75
N SER A 45 9.72 -5.57 -12.77
CA SER A 45 10.94 -4.87 -13.20
C SER A 45 11.55 -4.02 -12.08
N LEU A 46 10.73 -3.61 -11.10
CA LEU A 46 11.16 -2.95 -9.86
C LEU A 46 12.19 -3.78 -9.07
N ASN A 47 12.12 -5.12 -9.10
CA ASN A 47 13.04 -5.99 -8.37
C ASN A 47 14.38 -6.25 -9.09
N GLN A 48 14.52 -5.80 -10.35
CA GLN A 48 15.77 -5.95 -11.10
C GLN A 48 16.81 -4.87 -10.75
N VAL A 49 16.38 -3.71 -10.26
CA VAL A 49 17.28 -2.62 -9.88
C VAL A 49 17.75 -2.83 -8.44
N LYS A 50 18.75 -3.70 -8.25
CA LYS A 50 19.35 -3.95 -6.92
C LYS A 50 20.35 -2.88 -6.49
N ASN A 51 20.78 -2.02 -7.40
CA ASN A 51 21.80 -0.99 -7.16
C ASN A 51 21.17 0.40 -7.23
N TYR A 52 20.30 0.72 -6.27
CA TYR A 52 19.84 2.10 -6.09
C TYR A 52 20.87 2.87 -5.26
N GLN A 53 21.11 4.15 -5.62
CA GLN A 53 22.05 5.01 -4.89
C GLN A 53 21.39 5.65 -3.66
N ILE A 54 20.07 5.83 -3.70
CA ILE A 54 19.28 6.58 -2.70
C ILE A 54 17.96 5.84 -2.48
N GLU A 55 17.54 5.79 -1.23
CA GLU A 55 16.22 5.29 -0.81
C GLU A 55 15.44 6.43 -0.17
N ILE A 56 14.24 6.66 -0.69
CA ILE A 56 13.33 7.70 -0.22
C ILE A 56 12.06 7.02 0.28
N PHE A 57 11.71 7.31 1.52
CA PHE A 57 10.44 6.92 2.12
C PHE A 57 9.49 8.10 2.05
N SER A 58 8.25 7.87 1.63
CA SER A 58 7.18 8.87 1.68
C SER A 58 5.94 8.26 2.29
N ASP A 59 5.14 9.08 2.97
CA ASP A 59 3.85 8.69 3.53
C ASP A 59 2.86 9.86 3.39
N ALA A 60 1.58 9.52 3.22
CA ALA A 60 0.50 10.49 3.13
C ALA A 60 -0.57 10.23 4.20
N SER A 61 -1.04 11.31 4.80
CA SER A 61 -2.23 11.31 5.65
C SER A 61 -3.33 12.16 5.01
N LEU A 62 -4.52 12.23 5.62
CA LEU A 62 -5.56 13.17 5.19
C LEU A 62 -5.22 14.65 5.51
N GLN A 63 -4.17 14.91 6.31
CA GLN A 63 -3.80 16.26 6.73
C GLN A 63 -2.59 16.82 5.97
N GLY A 64 -1.62 15.95 5.66
CA GLY A 64 -0.37 16.31 5.01
C GLY A 64 0.44 15.10 4.60
N TRP A 65 1.68 15.35 4.17
CA TRP A 65 2.65 14.36 3.76
C TRP A 65 3.96 14.49 4.53
N GLY A 66 4.71 13.39 4.55
CA GLY A 66 6.08 13.34 5.01
C GLY A 66 6.96 12.53 4.06
N ALA A 67 8.24 12.83 4.07
CA ALA A 67 9.26 12.06 3.39
C ALA A 67 10.57 12.04 4.18
N PHE A 68 11.35 10.98 4.00
CA PHE A 68 12.62 10.76 4.66
C PHE A 68 13.62 10.14 3.69
N CYS A 69 14.85 10.66 3.69
CA CYS A 69 15.94 10.14 2.88
C CYS A 69 17.26 10.41 3.60
N GLY A 70 18.01 9.34 3.93
CA GLY A 70 19.38 9.44 4.45
C GLY A 70 19.56 10.34 5.68
N GLY A 71 18.58 10.42 6.59
CA GLY A 71 18.64 11.27 7.78
C GLY A 71 17.95 12.64 7.64
N GLN A 72 17.59 13.03 6.42
CA GLN A 72 16.86 14.26 6.15
C GLN A 72 15.35 14.01 6.08
N ARG A 73 14.56 15.02 6.47
CA ARG A 73 13.09 14.97 6.50
C ARG A 73 12.51 16.11 5.68
N ALA A 74 11.48 15.81 4.91
CA ALA A 74 10.61 16.78 4.27
C ALA A 74 9.17 16.51 4.70
N HIS A 75 8.37 17.56 4.86
CA HIS A 75 6.96 17.40 5.18
C HIS A 75 6.18 18.66 4.78
N GLY A 76 4.87 18.51 4.63
CA GLY A 76 3.99 19.63 4.33
C GLY A 76 2.54 19.29 4.61
N LEU A 77 1.72 20.33 4.73
CA LEU A 77 0.27 20.18 4.81
C LEU A 77 -0.32 20.23 3.40
N TRP A 78 -1.42 19.52 3.21
CA TRP A 78 -2.21 19.63 2.00
C TRP A 78 -2.96 20.95 1.96
N ASN A 79 -3.06 21.55 0.78
CA ASN A 79 -4.00 22.65 0.57
C ASN A 79 -5.45 22.12 0.56
N LEU A 80 -6.43 23.04 0.59
CA LEU A 80 -7.85 22.69 0.67
C LEU A 80 -8.31 21.77 -0.48
N THR A 81 -7.78 22.00 -1.69
CA THR A 81 -8.09 21.18 -2.86
C THR A 81 -7.49 19.79 -2.72
N GLU A 82 -6.24 19.69 -2.31
CA GLU A 82 -5.52 18.42 -2.14
C GLU A 82 -6.16 17.55 -1.07
N LYS A 83 -6.61 18.12 0.06
CA LYS A 83 -7.30 17.36 1.12
C LYS A 83 -8.54 16.62 0.64
N SER A 84 -9.15 17.06 -0.47
CA SER A 84 -10.31 16.38 -1.07
C SER A 84 -9.94 15.13 -1.88
N TYR A 85 -8.65 14.89 -2.13
CA TYR A 85 -8.21 13.79 -2.97
C TYR A 85 -8.28 12.44 -2.24
N HIS A 86 -8.54 11.39 -3.01
CA HIS A 86 -8.49 10.03 -2.50
C HIS A 86 -7.07 9.70 -2.00
N ILE A 87 -6.97 8.88 -0.93
CA ILE A 87 -5.69 8.57 -0.28
C ILE A 87 -4.61 8.09 -1.26
N ASN A 88 -4.93 7.20 -2.21
CA ASN A 88 -3.97 6.75 -3.22
C ASN A 88 -3.38 7.90 -4.07
N ARG A 89 -4.15 8.97 -4.33
CA ARG A 89 -3.64 10.15 -5.04
C ARG A 89 -2.73 10.97 -4.13
N LEU A 90 -3.04 11.06 -2.84
CA LEU A 90 -2.19 11.72 -1.85
C LEU A 90 -0.86 10.99 -1.67
N GLU A 91 -0.87 9.66 -1.64
CA GLU A 91 0.35 8.83 -1.60
C GLU A 91 1.27 9.12 -2.79
N LEU A 92 0.72 9.14 -4.00
CA LEU A 92 1.48 9.46 -5.21
C LEU A 92 2.00 10.91 -5.20
N LEU A 93 1.21 11.84 -4.66
CA LEU A 93 1.62 13.23 -4.54
C LEU A 93 2.74 13.41 -3.50
N ALA A 94 2.67 12.70 -2.37
CA ALA A 94 3.73 12.67 -1.36
C ALA A 94 5.03 12.11 -1.95
N ALA A 95 4.96 11.01 -2.70
CA ALA A 95 6.11 10.45 -3.42
C ALA A 95 6.70 11.46 -4.42
N PHE A 96 5.85 12.16 -5.17
CA PHE A 96 6.28 13.20 -6.11
C PHE A 96 6.96 14.39 -5.41
N PHE A 97 6.45 14.82 -4.26
CA PHE A 97 7.09 15.89 -3.48
C PHE A 97 8.40 15.46 -2.85
N ALA A 98 8.51 14.21 -2.40
CA ALA A 98 9.75 13.63 -1.92
C ALA A 98 10.84 13.65 -3.01
N LEU A 99 10.49 13.26 -4.24
CA LEU A 99 11.38 13.30 -5.41
C LEU A 99 11.77 14.71 -5.86
N LYS A 100 10.97 15.73 -5.54
CA LYS A 100 11.32 17.13 -5.82
C LYS A 100 12.26 17.71 -4.77
N TYR A 101 12.25 17.15 -3.57
CA TYR A 101 13.01 17.68 -2.44
C TYR A 101 14.39 17.04 -2.33
N PHE A 102 14.49 15.71 -2.49
CA PHE A 102 15.72 14.93 -2.43
C PHE A 102 16.27 14.66 -3.84
#